data_AF-A0A367QAE0-F1
#
_entry.id   AF-A0A367QAE0-F1
#
_cell.length_a   1.000
_cell.length_b   1.000
_cell.length_c   1.000
_cell.angle_alpha   90.00
_cell.angle_beta   90.00
_cell.angle_gamma   90.00
#
_symmetry.space_group_name_H-M   'P 1'
#
loop_
_entity.id
_entity.type
_entity.pdbx_description
1 polymer ?
#
loop_
_entity_poly.entity_id
_entity_poly.type
_entity_poly.pdbx_seq_one_letter_code
_entity_poly.pdbx_strand_id
1 'polypeptide(L)'
;MQTLHLDLKLIAENYVELRYFIDNPNEYQKRSLSLSEIADLIQLAERDYYVSFFPEDYTVTGRRLYDWLDGSDRWLQPLLDKYRREGIVLAVGTRLIASLHHLPWEVLHDGVSFLVQRIPAVVPVRWVPC
;
A
#
# COMPACT_ATOMS: atom_id res chain seq x y z
N MET A 1 -11.51 15.23 3.26
CA MET A 1 -10.98 13.99 2.66
C MET A 1 -9.70 14.35 1.93
N GLN A 2 -8.58 13.80 2.39
CA GLN A 2 -7.24 14.06 1.85
C GLN A 2 -6.81 12.91 0.96
N THR A 3 -6.02 13.18 -0.09
CA THR A 3 -5.50 12.12 -0.97
C THR A 3 -4.00 11.98 -0.77
N LEU A 4 -3.60 10.87 -0.14
CA LEU A 4 -2.20 10.46 -0.03
C LEU A 4 -1.85 9.62 -1.25
N HIS A 5 -0.94 10.14 -2.08
CA HIS A 5 -0.46 9.42 -3.25
C HIS A 5 0.76 8.59 -2.87
N LEU A 6 0.76 7.32 -3.26
CA LEU A 6 1.89 6.39 -3.15
C LEU A 6 2.29 5.98 -4.58
N ASP A 7 3.41 6.47 -5.09
CA ASP A 7 3.97 6.07 -6.38
C ASP A 7 5.13 5.08 -6.15
N LEU A 8 4.89 3.83 -6.52
CA LEU A 8 5.84 2.72 -6.41
C LEU A 8 6.52 2.51 -7.75
N LYS A 9 7.83 2.78 -7.81
CA LYS A 9 8.66 2.65 -9.01
C LYS A 9 9.79 1.63 -8.81
N LEU A 10 9.95 0.69 -9.74
CA LEU A 10 11.07 -0.25 -9.71
C LEU A 10 12.39 0.51 -9.95
N ILE A 11 13.36 0.34 -9.04
CA ILE A 11 14.69 0.97 -9.15
C ILE A 11 15.83 -0.04 -9.31
N ALA A 12 15.65 -1.26 -8.83
CA ALA A 12 16.58 -2.38 -8.99
C ALA A 12 15.79 -3.70 -8.98
N GLU A 13 16.44 -4.82 -9.30
CA GLU A 13 15.77 -6.13 -9.45
C GLU A 13 14.85 -6.49 -8.26
N ASN A 14 15.27 -6.16 -7.03
CA ASN A 14 14.54 -6.49 -5.80
C ASN A 14 14.13 -5.27 -4.96
N TYR A 15 14.21 -4.05 -5.50
CA TYR A 15 13.89 -2.84 -4.74
C TYR A 15 12.95 -1.91 -5.49
N VAL A 16 11.98 -1.37 -4.76
CA VAL A 16 11.03 -0.37 -5.21
C VAL A 16 11.26 0.92 -4.46
N GLU A 17 11.33 2.02 -5.19
CA GLU A 17 11.24 3.35 -4.61
C GLU A 17 9.77 3.70 -4.43
N LEU A 18 9.35 3.82 -3.18
CA LEU A 18 8.08 4.43 -2.80
C LEU A 18 8.28 5.94 -2.72
N ARG A 19 7.54 6.68 -3.54
CA ARG A 19 7.41 8.14 -3.43
C ARG A 19 6.03 8.45 -2.90
N TYR A 20 5.93 9.28 -1.87
CA TYR A 20 4.63 9.70 -1.37
C TYR A 20 4.54 11.21 -1.21
N PHE A 21 3.34 11.73 -1.49
CA PHE A 21 3.02 13.15 -1.42
C PHE A 21 1.53 13.37 -1.16
N ILE A 22 1.23 14.59 -0.71
CA ILE A 22 -0.13 15.08 -0.51
C ILE A 22 -0.24 16.34 -1.35
N ASP A 23 -1.24 16.37 -2.24
CA ASP A 23 -1.57 17.46 -3.18
C ASP A 23 -0.51 17.84 -4.24
N ASN A 24 0.79 17.94 -3.88
CA ASN A 24 1.85 18.39 -4.79
C ASN A 24 2.83 17.25 -5.17
N PRO A 25 2.84 16.78 -6.43
CA PRO A 25 3.72 15.69 -6.87
C PRO A 25 5.21 16.09 -6.93
N ASN A 26 5.54 17.39 -6.91
CA ASN A 26 6.93 17.86 -6.88
C ASN A 26 7.52 17.88 -5.46
N GLU A 27 6.68 17.86 -4.42
CA GLU A 27 7.07 17.84 -3.01
C GLU A 27 6.77 16.47 -2.42
N TYR A 28 7.61 15.49 -2.78
CA TYR A 28 7.46 14.11 -2.34
C TYR A 28 8.59 13.70 -1.38
N GLN A 29 8.26 12.75 -0.52
CA GLN A 29 9.24 12.00 0.26
C GLN A 29 9.45 10.65 -0.41
N LYS A 30 10.67 10.10 -0.32
CA LYS A 30 11.05 8.85 -0.96
C LYS A 30 11.56 7.83 0.05
N ARG A 31 11.26 6.56 -0.20
CA ARG A 31 11.66 5.41 0.59
C ARG A 31 12.02 4.26 -0.33
N SER A 32 12.92 3.39 0.11
CA SER A 32 13.25 2.15 -0.61
C SER A 32 12.63 0.98 0.13
N LEU A 33 11.86 0.17 -0.58
CA LEU A 33 11.18 -1.02 -0.07
C LEU A 33 11.74 -2.24 -0.78
N SER A 34 11.95 -3.33 -0.03
CA SER A 34 12.44 -4.57 -0.61
C SER A 34 11.27 -5.41 -1.14
N LEU A 35 11.34 -5.84 -2.39
CA LEU A 35 10.33 -6.75 -2.95
C LEU A 35 10.45 -8.16 -2.40
N SER A 36 11.63 -8.57 -1.93
CA SER A 36 11.82 -9.92 -1.37
C SER A 36 10.99 -10.16 -0.10
N GLU A 37 10.63 -9.10 0.62
CA GLU A 37 9.80 -9.18 1.84
C GLU A 37 8.35 -9.55 1.54
N ILE A 38 7.88 -9.29 0.32
CA ILE A 38 6.51 -9.58 -0.13
C ILE A 38 6.47 -10.42 -1.40
N ALA A 39 7.58 -11.08 -1.77
CA ALA A 39 7.67 -11.84 -3.01
C ALA A 39 6.71 -13.03 -3.05
N ASP A 40 6.47 -13.66 -1.90
CA ASP A 40 5.46 -14.68 -1.70
C ASP A 40 4.05 -14.12 -1.89
N LEU A 41 3.74 -12.95 -1.32
CA LEU A 41 2.45 -12.28 -1.50
C LEU A 41 2.20 -11.88 -2.95
N ILE A 42 3.24 -11.42 -3.66
CA ILE A 42 3.16 -11.10 -5.08
C ILE A 42 2.84 -12.36 -5.89
N GLN A 43 3.56 -13.47 -5.67
CA GLN A 43 3.29 -14.73 -6.36
C GLN A 43 1.88 -15.26 -6.06
N LEU A 44 1.43 -15.15 -4.81
CA LEU A 44 0.07 -15.52 -4.41
C LEU A 44 -0.96 -14.65 -5.13
N ALA A 45 -0.76 -13.32 -5.15
CA ALA A 45 -1.67 -12.40 -5.82
C ALA A 45 -1.72 -12.63 -7.33
N GLU A 46 -0.60 -12.93 -7.99
CA GLU A 46 -0.54 -13.25 -9.42
C GLU A 46 -1.22 -14.57 -9.75
N ARG A 47 -1.04 -15.60 -8.91
CA ARG A 47 -1.65 -16.92 -9.11
C ARG A 47 -3.15 -16.90 -8.82
N ASP A 48 -3.54 -16.24 -7.74
CA ASP A 48 -4.85 -16.38 -7.12
C ASP A 48 -5.77 -15.17 -7.40
N TYR A 49 -5.37 -14.23 -8.28
CA TYR A 49 -6.15 -13.02 -8.64
C TYR A 49 -7.62 -13.29 -9.02
N TYR A 50 -7.94 -14.52 -9.46
CA TYR A 50 -9.29 -14.97 -9.81
C TYR A 50 -9.81 -16.15 -8.99
N VAL A 51 -9.08 -16.62 -7.98
CA VAL A 51 -9.50 -17.75 -7.15
C VAL A 51 -10.20 -17.19 -5.92
N SER A 52 -11.50 -17.48 -5.80
CA SER A 52 -12.46 -16.92 -4.83
C SER A 52 -12.14 -17.23 -3.35
N PHE A 53 -10.94 -17.71 -3.06
CA PHE A 53 -10.52 -18.25 -1.79
C PHE A 53 -9.01 -17.99 -1.64
N PHE A 54 -8.63 -16.89 -0.99
CA PHE A 54 -7.30 -16.83 -0.40
C PHE A 54 -7.28 -17.90 0.70
N PRO A 55 -6.39 -18.92 0.64
CA PRO A 55 -6.27 -19.88 1.72
C PRO A 55 -5.67 -19.25 3.00
N GLU A 56 -5.07 -18.06 2.87
CA GLU A 56 -4.49 -17.29 3.96
C GLU A 56 -5.48 -16.25 4.52
N ASP A 57 -5.45 -16.03 5.83
CA ASP A 57 -6.27 -15.04 6.53
C ASP A 57 -5.94 -13.62 6.03
N TYR A 58 -6.97 -12.87 5.58
CA TYR A 58 -6.83 -11.49 5.11
C TYR A 58 -6.17 -10.56 6.14
N THR A 59 -6.30 -10.83 7.44
CA THR A 59 -5.62 -10.08 8.49
C THR A 59 -4.10 -10.30 8.43
N VAL A 60 -3.65 -11.53 8.13
CA VAL A 60 -2.22 -11.86 8.02
C VAL A 60 -1.63 -11.21 6.76
N THR A 61 -2.26 -11.41 5.60
CA THR A 61 -1.84 -10.79 4.34
C THR A 61 -1.85 -9.26 4.44
N GLY A 62 -2.94 -8.71 4.98
CA GLY A 62 -3.12 -7.28 5.18
C GLY A 62 -2.08 -6.63 6.07
N ARG A 63 -1.69 -7.33 7.14
CA ARG A 63 -0.68 -6.85 8.08
C ARG A 63 0.72 -6.90 7.47
N ARG A 64 1.07 -7.97 6.76
CA ARG A 64 2.35 -8.05 6.04
C ARG A 64 2.48 -6.95 4.99
N LEU A 65 1.43 -6.70 4.22
CA LEU A 65 1.41 -5.63 3.23
C LEU A 65 1.53 -4.24 3.87
N TYR A 66 0.83 -4.03 4.99
CA TYR A 66 0.92 -2.79 5.75
C TYR A 66 2.32 -2.58 6.32
N ASP A 67 2.88 -3.59 6.99
CA ASP A 67 4.22 -3.53 7.60
C ASP A 67 5.30 -3.29 6.54
N TRP A 68 5.15 -3.87 5.34
CA TRP A 68 6.04 -3.61 4.21
C TRP A 68 5.96 -2.15 3.72
N LEU A 69 4.75 -1.57 3.59
CA LEU A 69 4.59 -0.16 3.23
C LEU A 69 5.12 0.78 4.33
N ASP A 70 4.85 0.45 5.58
CA ASP A 70 5.23 1.24 6.76
C ASP A 70 6.74 1.15 7.04
N GLY A 71 7.36 0.04 6.61
CA GLY A 71 8.79 -0.24 6.73
C GLY A 71 9.28 -0.23 8.18
N SER A 72 10.61 -0.22 8.34
CA SER A 72 11.25 -0.14 9.67
C SER A 72 10.92 1.14 10.44
N ASP A 73 10.67 2.22 9.70
CA ASP A 73 10.55 3.57 10.27
C ASP A 73 9.13 3.89 10.75
N ARG A 74 8.16 3.02 10.46
CA ARG A 74 6.75 3.16 10.84
C ARG A 74 6.17 4.54 10.55
N TRP A 75 6.37 5.02 9.33
CA TRP A 75 6.07 6.39 8.92
C TRP A 75 4.61 6.62 8.51
N LEU A 76 3.94 5.58 8.04
CA LEU A 76 2.58 5.63 7.52
C LEU A 76 1.59 5.86 8.66
N GLN A 77 1.75 5.17 9.79
CA GLN A 77 0.84 5.32 10.92
C GLN A 77 0.78 6.78 11.44
N PRO A 78 1.89 7.46 11.76
CA PRO A 78 1.88 8.88 12.15
C PRO A 78 1.25 9.79 11.09
N LEU A 79 1.45 9.49 9.80
CA LEU A 79 0.88 10.27 8.71
C LEU A 79 -0.64 10.08 8.62
N LEU A 80 -1.15 8.85 8.74
CA LEU A 80 -2.58 8.57 8.79
C LEU A 80 -3.21 9.23 10.02
N ASP A 81 -2.53 9.20 11.16
CA ASP A 81 -3.01 9.81 12.41
C ASP A 81 -3.12 11.34 12.31
N LYS A 82 -2.27 11.99 11.51
CA LYS A 82 -2.37 13.43 11.22
C LYS A 82 -3.71 13.81 10.59
N TYR A 83 -4.26 12.95 9.73
CA TYR A 83 -5.51 13.19 8.99
C TYR A 83 -6.69 12.35 9.49
N ARG A 84 -6.59 11.78 10.70
CA ARG A 84 -7.61 10.92 11.33
C ARG A 84 -9.01 11.52 11.45
N ARG A 85 -9.19 12.82 11.21
CA ARG A 85 -10.49 13.52 11.30
C ARG A 85 -11.16 13.75 9.94
N GLU A 86 -10.44 13.56 8.84
CA GLU A 86 -10.89 14.03 7.52
C GLU A 86 -11.18 12.90 6.52
N GLY A 87 -10.81 11.66 6.83
CA GLY A 87 -10.82 10.54 5.88
C GLY A 87 -9.71 10.66 4.85
N ILE A 88 -9.15 9.52 4.45
CA ILE A 88 -7.97 9.49 3.59
C ILE A 88 -8.24 8.59 2.40
N VAL A 89 -7.98 9.08 1.19
CA VAL A 89 -7.85 8.25 0.01
C VAL A 89 -6.39 7.89 -0.14
N LEU A 90 -6.07 6.60 -0.14
CA LEU A 90 -4.72 6.11 -0.38
C LEU A 90 -4.60 5.75 -1.86
N ALA A 91 -4.12 6.68 -2.67
CA ALA A 91 -3.97 6.52 -4.11
C ALA A 91 -2.67 5.78 -4.42
N VAL A 92 -2.77 4.47 -4.68
CA VAL A 92 -1.61 3.59 -4.94
C VAL A 92 -1.37 3.47 -6.43
N GLY A 93 -0.28 4.08 -6.90
CA GLY A 93 0.27 3.92 -8.23
C GLY A 93 1.40 2.89 -8.24
N THR A 94 1.26 1.85 -9.06
CA THR A 94 2.24 0.77 -9.20
C THR A 94 3.00 0.91 -10.51
N ARG A 95 3.58 2.09 -10.74
CA ARG A 95 4.12 2.51 -12.03
C ARG A 95 5.22 1.53 -12.47
N LEU A 96 4.93 0.81 -13.56
CA LEU A 96 5.82 -0.17 -14.20
C LEU A 96 6.01 -1.49 -13.45
N ILE A 97 5.18 -1.79 -12.44
CA ILE A 97 5.20 -3.09 -11.75
C ILE A 97 3.79 -3.68 -11.74
N ALA A 98 3.48 -4.43 -12.81
CA ALA A 98 2.18 -5.08 -12.98
C ALA A 98 1.83 -6.01 -11.80
N SER A 99 2.84 -6.69 -11.25
CA SER A 99 2.66 -7.63 -10.14
C SER A 99 2.14 -6.96 -8.85
N LEU A 100 2.55 -5.72 -8.56
CA LEU A 100 2.04 -4.95 -7.42
C LEU A 100 0.60 -4.46 -7.63
N HIS A 101 0.15 -4.35 -8.88
CA HIS A 101 -1.23 -3.95 -9.18
C HIS A 101 -2.25 -4.97 -8.66
N HIS A 102 -1.88 -6.25 -8.67
CA HIS A 102 -2.70 -7.38 -8.24
C HIS A 102 -2.77 -7.53 -6.72
N LEU A 103 -1.95 -6.80 -5.97
CA LEU A 103 -2.00 -6.86 -4.51
C LEU A 103 -3.36 -6.34 -3.99
N PRO A 104 -3.88 -6.98 -2.93
CA PRO A 104 -5.17 -6.61 -2.34
C PRO A 104 -4.98 -5.41 -1.41
N TRP A 105 -4.78 -4.22 -1.97
CA TRP A 105 -4.58 -2.99 -1.20
C TRP A 105 -5.72 -2.71 -0.22
N GLU A 106 -6.93 -3.17 -0.52
CA GLU A 106 -8.14 -3.03 0.30
C GLU A 106 -8.05 -3.77 1.64
N VAL A 107 -7.18 -4.78 1.77
CA VAL A 107 -7.02 -5.55 3.01
C VAL A 107 -5.91 -5.01 3.92
N LEU A 108 -5.34 -3.82 3.64
CA LEU A 108 -4.33 -3.21 4.51
C LEU A 108 -4.80 -3.19 5.98
N HIS A 109 -3.98 -3.74 6.86
CA HIS A 109 -4.32 -3.95 8.26
C HIS A 109 -3.21 -3.41 9.19
N ASP A 110 -3.54 -2.43 10.01
CA ASP A 110 -2.59 -1.71 10.88
C ASP A 110 -2.18 -2.47 12.17
N GLY A 111 -2.69 -3.69 12.33
CA GLY A 111 -2.49 -4.53 13.52
C GLY A 111 -3.64 -4.45 14.54
N VAL A 112 -4.56 -3.51 14.37
CA VAL A 112 -5.79 -3.35 15.18
C VAL A 112 -7.04 -3.62 14.33
N SER A 113 -7.10 -3.05 13.12
CA SER A 113 -8.25 -3.19 12.22
C SER A 113 -7.82 -2.99 10.75
N PHE A 114 -8.69 -3.38 9.83
CA PHE A 114 -8.52 -3.00 8.43
C PHE A 114 -8.65 -1.49 8.28
N LEU A 115 -7.78 -0.88 7.46
CA LEU A 115 -7.78 0.57 7.24
C LEU A 115 -9.14 1.09 6.73
N VAL A 116 -9.83 0.29 5.91
CA VAL A 116 -11.17 0.59 5.37
C VAL A 116 -12.27 0.56 6.43
N GLN A 117 -12.07 -0.09 7.57
CA GLN A 117 -13.03 -0.15 8.67
C GLN A 117 -12.90 1.03 9.64
N ARG A 118 -11.82 1.83 9.53
CA ARG A 118 -11.64 3.02 10.38
C ARG A 118 -12.76 4.04 10.13
N ILE A 119 -13.03 4.87 11.12
CA ILE A 119 -13.97 6.00 11.01
C ILE A 119 -13.24 7.29 11.42
N PRO A 120 -13.03 8.23 10.48
CA PRO A 120 -13.32 8.17 9.05
C PRO A 120 -12.45 7.14 8.29
N ALA A 121 -12.98 6.56 7.22
CA ALA A 121 -12.31 5.47 6.49
C ALA A 121 -11.03 5.93 5.78
N VAL A 122 -10.07 5.01 5.71
CA VAL A 122 -8.91 5.12 4.83
C VAL A 122 -9.16 4.17 3.66
N VAL A 123 -9.37 4.71 2.47
CA VAL A 123 -9.81 3.96 1.29
C VAL A 123 -8.68 3.86 0.27
N PRO A 124 -8.08 2.67 0.09
CA PRO A 124 -7.12 2.42 -0.97
C PRO A 124 -7.80 2.47 -2.33
N VAL A 125 -7.19 3.18 -3.28
CA VAL A 125 -7.63 3.23 -4.68
C VAL A 125 -6.43 2.99 -5.58
N ARG A 126 -6.62 2.25 -6.68
CA ARG A 126 -5.59 2.09 -7.70
C ARG A 126 -5.52 3.36 -8.53
N TRP A 127 -4.39 4.03 -8.50
CA TRP A 127 -4.15 5.26 -9.25
C TRP A 127 -3.29 4.95 -10.47
N VAL A 128 -3.76 5.36 -11.64
CA VAL A 128 -2.99 5.29 -12.88
C VAL A 128 -2.52 6.71 -13.20
N PRO A 129 -1.23 7.04 -12.96
CA PRO A 129 -0.70 8.33 -13.38
C PRO A 129 -0.76 8.43 -14.91
N CYS A 130 -1.46 9.45 -15.41
CA CYS A 130 -1.58 9.78 -16.82
C CYS A 130 -0.23 10.19 -17.43
#